data_AF-A0AAN9UBW7-F1
#
_entry.id   AF-A0AAN9UBW7-F1
#
_cell.length_a   1.000
_cell.length_b   1.000
_cell.length_c   1.000
_cell.angle_alpha   90.00
_cell.angle_beta   90.00
_cell.angle_gamma   90.00
#
_symmetry.space_group_name_H-M   'P 1'
#
loop_
_entity.id
_entity.type
_entity.pdbx_description
1 polymer ?
#
loop_
_entity_poly.entity_id
_entity_poly.type
_entity_poly.pdbx_seq_one_letter_code
_entity_poly.pdbx_strand_id
1 'polypeptide(L)'
;MQFSNLIIAAAALISSGSQAAVIPRQDPHIVDFRTYGLPGCYEQNQGVYTYTLSQTNICYEFVDETVESIFVNDISDGYSLLAYTGSACSENQITVPVGIANCYDQADGLQSYKIVPINGTSV
;
A
#
# COMPACT_ATOMS: atom_id res chain seq x y z
N MET A 1 -37.32 -11.87 63.59
CA MET A 1 -37.72 -11.04 62.44
C MET A 1 -36.60 -11.05 61.42
N GLN A 2 -36.76 -11.84 60.35
CA GLN A 2 -36.01 -11.69 59.10
C GLN A 2 -36.55 -10.45 58.40
N PHE A 3 -35.70 -9.50 57.97
CA PHE A 3 -35.94 -8.72 56.75
C PHE A 3 -34.62 -8.16 56.21
N SER A 4 -34.37 -8.50 54.95
CA SER A 4 -33.74 -7.65 53.92
C SER A 4 -32.26 -7.28 54.10
N ASN A 5 -31.42 -7.97 53.33
CA ASN A 5 -30.31 -7.35 52.58
C ASN A 5 -29.95 -8.26 51.40
N LEU A 6 -30.77 -8.17 50.36
CA LEU A 6 -30.69 -8.96 49.13
C LEU A 6 -30.52 -8.03 47.92
N ILE A 7 -29.57 -7.09 47.94
CA ILE A 7 -29.22 -6.32 46.74
C ILE A 7 -27.75 -5.93 46.84
N ILE A 8 -26.85 -6.65 46.14
CA ILE A 8 -25.93 -6.10 45.11
C ILE A 8 -25.62 -7.29 44.18
N ALA A 9 -26.53 -7.56 43.25
CA ALA A 9 -26.26 -8.44 42.14
C ALA A 9 -25.43 -7.70 41.08
N ALA A 10 -24.42 -8.39 40.56
CA ALA A 10 -23.85 -8.24 39.23
C ALA A 10 -23.32 -6.85 38.81
N ALA A 11 -22.06 -6.54 39.16
CA ALA A 11 -21.28 -5.51 38.48
C ALA A 11 -19.85 -5.95 38.12
N ALA A 12 -19.61 -7.26 38.03
CA ALA A 12 -18.35 -7.79 37.54
C ALA A 12 -18.63 -8.67 36.33
N LEU A 13 -17.87 -8.46 35.26
CA LEU A 13 -17.87 -9.21 33.99
C LEU A 13 -18.75 -8.64 32.87
N ILE A 14 -18.60 -7.35 32.57
CA ILE A 14 -18.80 -6.85 31.18
C ILE A 14 -17.48 -6.23 30.72
N SER A 15 -16.45 -7.06 30.63
CA SER A 15 -15.21 -6.72 29.94
C SER A 15 -14.71 -7.90 29.12
N SER A 16 -15.65 -8.70 28.57
CA SER A 16 -15.36 -9.57 27.44
C SER A 16 -15.24 -8.68 26.20
N GLY A 17 -14.14 -7.94 26.12
CA GLY A 17 -13.72 -7.33 24.86
C GLY A 17 -13.55 -8.45 23.86
N SER A 18 -14.21 -8.34 22.71
CA SER A 18 -13.96 -9.22 21.58
C SER A 18 -12.50 -9.04 21.15
N GLN A 19 -11.64 -9.97 21.55
CA GLN A 19 -10.30 -10.11 20.99
C GLN A 19 -10.51 -10.60 19.55
N ALA A 20 -10.75 -9.68 18.62
CA ALA A 20 -10.69 -9.99 17.21
C ALA A 20 -9.24 -10.37 16.93
N ALA A 21 -8.97 -11.67 16.82
CA ALA A 21 -7.68 -12.14 16.37
C ALA A 21 -7.46 -11.53 14.98
N VAL A 22 -6.40 -10.73 14.83
CA VAL A 22 -5.93 -10.33 13.51
C VAL A 22 -5.51 -11.61 12.83
N ILE A 23 -6.30 -12.07 11.85
CA ILE A 23 -5.91 -13.21 11.02
C ILE A 23 -4.99 -12.62 9.96
N PRO A 24 -3.66 -12.86 10.04
CA PRO A 24 -2.77 -12.37 9.01
C PRO A 24 -3.14 -13.02 7.68
N ARG A 25 -3.06 -12.25 6.59
CA ARG A 25 -3.17 -12.82 5.25
C ARG A 25 -1.99 -13.75 5.03
N GLN A 26 -2.22 -14.87 4.36
CA GLN A 26 -1.14 -15.77 3.94
C GLN A 26 -0.14 -15.06 3.02
N ASP A 27 -0.63 -14.14 2.20
CA ASP A 27 0.16 -13.24 1.39
C ASP A 27 -0.19 -11.78 1.76
N PRO A 28 0.62 -11.12 2.60
CA PRO A 28 0.37 -9.77 3.06
C PRO A 28 0.30 -8.76 1.92
N HIS A 29 -0.55 -7.75 2.06
CA HIS A 29 -0.54 -6.57 1.20
C HIS A 29 0.77 -5.78 1.38
N ILE A 30 1.30 -5.22 0.30
CA ILE A 30 2.56 -4.48 0.30
C ILE A 30 2.41 -3.06 -0.21
N VAL A 31 1.70 -2.82 -1.31
CA VAL A 31 1.63 -1.47 -1.88
C VAL A 31 0.32 -1.26 -2.62
N ASP A 32 -0.20 -0.04 -2.50
CA ASP A 32 -1.17 0.55 -3.40
C ASP A 32 -0.55 1.82 -4.02
N PHE A 33 -0.61 1.95 -5.35
CA PHE A 33 -0.18 3.17 -6.03
C PHE A 33 -1.10 3.48 -7.20
N ARG A 34 -1.12 4.74 -7.64
CA ARG A 34 -2.00 5.21 -8.70
C ARG A 34 -1.23 5.91 -9.79
N THR A 35 -1.64 5.69 -11.02
CA THR A 35 -1.07 6.30 -12.22
C THR A 35 -2.06 7.20 -12.93
N TYR A 36 -1.53 8.12 -13.72
CA TYR A 36 -2.28 9.09 -14.50
C TYR A 36 -1.61 9.32 -15.85
N GLY A 37 -2.45 9.57 -16.85
CA GLY A 37 -2.02 9.82 -18.23
C GLY A 37 -1.49 11.22 -18.51
N LEU A 38 -1.52 12.12 -17.53
CA LEU A 38 -0.95 13.45 -17.61
C LEU A 38 -0.18 13.80 -16.34
N PRO A 39 0.72 14.79 -16.39
CA PRO A 39 1.41 15.30 -15.20
C PRO A 39 0.43 15.87 -14.18
N GLY A 40 0.78 15.77 -12.89
CA GLY A 40 0.08 16.40 -11.76
C GLY A 40 -0.89 15.50 -10.99
N CYS A 41 -0.94 14.19 -11.27
CA CYS A 41 -1.75 13.20 -10.55
C CYS A 41 -3.24 13.57 -10.38
N TYR A 42 -3.86 14.13 -11.41
CA TYR A 42 -5.27 14.54 -11.38
C TYR A 42 -6.03 14.13 -12.63
N GLU A 43 -5.55 14.55 -13.80
CA GLU A 43 -6.18 14.25 -15.10
C GLU A 43 -5.84 12.84 -15.58
N GLN A 44 -6.76 12.22 -16.32
CA GLN A 44 -6.56 10.88 -16.91
C GLN A 44 -6.15 9.81 -15.88
N ASN A 45 -6.89 9.74 -14.77
CA ASN A 45 -6.69 8.72 -13.76
C ASN A 45 -6.86 7.30 -14.35
N GLN A 46 -5.81 6.48 -14.25
CA GLN A 46 -5.74 5.13 -14.83
C GLN A 46 -6.06 4.02 -13.82
N GLY A 47 -6.31 4.37 -12.56
CA GLY A 47 -6.68 3.41 -11.51
C GLY A 47 -5.56 3.07 -10.53
N VAL A 48 -5.86 2.14 -9.63
CA VAL A 48 -4.95 1.74 -8.56
C VAL A 48 -4.36 0.38 -8.88
N TYR A 49 -3.06 0.28 -8.71
CA TYR A 49 -2.30 -0.95 -8.73
C TYR A 49 -2.10 -1.41 -7.29
N THR A 50 -2.45 -2.66 -7.01
CA THR A 50 -2.37 -3.27 -5.68
C THR A 50 -1.54 -4.53 -5.75
N TYR A 51 -0.57 -4.66 -4.84
CA TYR A 51 0.35 -5.79 -4.81
C TYR A 51 0.54 -6.38 -3.42
N THR A 52 0.82 -7.68 -3.40
CA THR A 52 1.12 -8.47 -2.20
C THR A 52 2.59 -8.91 -2.16
N LEU A 53 3.00 -9.50 -1.04
CA LEU A 53 4.38 -9.90 -0.76
C LEU A 53 4.94 -10.86 -1.83
N SER A 54 4.15 -11.84 -2.26
CA SER A 54 4.54 -12.80 -3.29
C SER A 54 4.79 -12.16 -4.67
N GLN A 55 4.31 -10.94 -4.87
CA GLN A 55 4.43 -10.19 -6.11
C GLN A 55 5.58 -9.16 -6.08
N THR A 56 6.37 -9.15 -5.01
CA THR A 56 7.53 -8.26 -4.89
C THR A 56 8.74 -8.79 -5.66
N ASN A 57 9.66 -7.90 -5.98
CA ASN A 57 10.88 -8.17 -6.73
C ASN A 57 10.68 -8.68 -8.17
N ILE A 58 9.48 -8.49 -8.73
CA ILE A 58 9.11 -8.78 -10.12
C ILE A 58 9.02 -7.45 -10.90
N CYS A 59 9.56 -7.44 -12.12
CA CYS A 59 9.40 -6.30 -13.03
C CYS A 59 8.04 -6.41 -13.73
N TYR A 60 7.26 -5.33 -13.69
CA TYR A 60 5.98 -5.22 -14.34
C TYR A 60 6.01 -4.07 -15.34
N GLU A 61 5.43 -4.28 -16.51
CA GLU A 61 5.11 -3.19 -17.44
C GLU A 61 3.78 -2.55 -17.03
N PHE A 62 3.66 -1.24 -17.22
CA PHE A 62 2.36 -0.58 -17.11
C PHE A 62 1.44 -1.06 -18.23
N VAL A 63 0.16 -1.26 -17.90
CA VAL A 63 -0.85 -1.65 -18.91
C VAL A 63 -1.18 -0.46 -19.81
N ASP A 64 -1.15 0.75 -19.26
CA ASP A 64 -1.38 1.99 -19.98
C ASP A 64 -0.10 2.45 -20.69
N GLU A 65 -0.21 2.80 -21.97
CA GLU A 65 0.93 3.22 -22.79
C GLU A 65 1.49 4.60 -22.41
N THR A 66 0.71 5.42 -21.69
CA THR A 66 1.07 6.79 -21.32
C THR A 66 0.93 6.97 -19.81
N VAL A 67 1.92 6.57 -19.02
CA VAL A 67 1.96 6.88 -17.58
C VAL A 67 2.86 8.08 -17.34
N GLU A 68 2.29 9.26 -17.19
CA GLU A 68 3.05 10.52 -17.06
C GLU A 68 3.09 11.07 -15.64
N SER A 69 2.25 10.57 -14.74
CA SER A 69 2.44 10.81 -13.31
C SER A 69 1.98 9.67 -12.41
N ILE A 70 2.60 9.57 -11.24
CA ILE A 70 2.44 8.45 -10.33
C ILE A 70 2.66 8.90 -8.88
N PHE A 71 1.92 8.27 -7.95
CA PHE A 71 2.23 8.36 -6.52
C PHE A 71 1.85 7.07 -5.80
N VAL A 72 2.53 6.80 -4.68
CA VAL A 72 2.18 5.68 -3.79
C VAL A 72 1.09 6.12 -2.81
N ASN A 73 -0.05 5.44 -2.84
CA ASN A 73 -1.16 5.66 -1.90
C ASN A 73 -0.81 5.13 -0.51
N ASP A 74 -0.27 3.92 -0.46
CA ASP A 74 0.09 3.20 0.75
C ASP A 74 1.21 2.20 0.44
N ILE A 75 2.15 2.01 1.36
CA ILE A 75 3.19 0.99 1.22
C ILE A 75 3.62 0.48 2.60
N SER A 76 3.75 -0.83 2.72
CA SER A 76 4.25 -1.51 3.92
C SER A 76 5.68 -1.10 4.22
N ASP A 77 5.98 -0.92 5.51
CA ASP A 77 7.32 -0.60 5.99
C ASP A 77 8.36 -1.57 5.45
N GLY A 78 9.53 -1.04 5.05
CA GLY A 78 10.62 -1.83 4.49
C GLY A 78 10.50 -2.11 2.99
N TYR A 79 9.49 -1.56 2.30
CA TYR A 79 9.36 -1.66 0.84
C TYR A 79 9.42 -0.28 0.14
N SER A 80 9.79 -0.30 -1.12
CA SER A 80 9.75 0.86 -2.01
C SER A 80 9.22 0.47 -3.38
N LEU A 81 8.50 1.40 -4.01
CA LEU A 81 8.12 1.31 -5.41
C LEU A 81 9.17 2.03 -6.26
N LEU A 82 9.73 1.32 -7.22
CA LEU A 82 10.61 1.86 -8.24
C LEU A 82 9.84 1.93 -9.56
N ALA A 83 9.98 3.02 -10.30
CA ALA A 83 9.47 3.15 -11.66
C ALA A 83 10.60 3.48 -12.63
N TYR A 84 10.38 3.20 -13.91
CA TYR A 84 11.40 3.23 -14.94
C TYR A 84 10.81 3.76 -16.25
N THR A 85 11.62 4.46 -17.05
CA THR A 85 11.21 4.94 -18.37
C THR A 85 11.31 3.87 -19.45
N GLY A 86 12.03 2.77 -19.20
CA GLY A 86 12.12 1.61 -20.09
C GLY A 86 11.30 0.42 -19.58
N SER A 87 10.95 -0.53 -20.44
CA SER A 87 10.09 -1.66 -20.09
C SER A 87 10.76 -2.77 -19.26
N ALA A 88 12.09 -2.80 -19.22
CA ALA A 88 12.86 -3.90 -18.58
C ALA A 88 13.33 -3.60 -17.14
N CYS A 89 12.76 -2.61 -16.46
CA CYS A 89 13.17 -2.18 -15.11
C CYS A 89 14.68 -1.91 -14.96
N SER A 90 15.32 -1.34 -15.98
CA SER A 90 16.77 -1.13 -16.04
C SER A 90 17.19 0.31 -16.33
N GLU A 91 16.30 1.12 -16.88
CA GLU A 91 16.60 2.45 -17.40
C GLU A 91 15.96 3.55 -16.55
N ASN A 92 16.74 4.60 -16.25
CA ASN A 92 16.29 5.82 -15.55
C ASN A 92 15.37 5.54 -14.35
N GLN A 93 15.84 4.68 -13.45
CA GLN A 93 15.12 4.32 -12.24
C GLN A 93 14.80 5.55 -11.39
N ILE A 94 13.56 5.63 -10.93
CA ILE A 94 13.13 6.57 -9.90
C ILE A 94 12.51 5.80 -8.73
N THR A 95 12.67 6.33 -7.52
CA THR A 95 11.91 5.84 -6.36
C THR A 95 10.64 6.68 -6.27
N VAL A 96 9.49 6.03 -6.39
CA VAL A 96 8.20 6.73 -6.37
C VAL A 96 7.92 7.19 -4.94
N PRO A 97 7.66 8.49 -4.73
CA PRO A 97 7.38 9.02 -3.41
C PRO A 97 5.99 8.60 -2.89
N VAL A 98 5.88 8.57 -1.56
CA VAL A 98 4.65 8.21 -0.85
C VAL A 98 3.79 9.45 -0.60
N GLY A 99 2.49 9.32 -0.85
CA GLY A 99 1.47 10.34 -0.61
C GLY A 99 1.26 11.27 -1.80
N ILE A 100 -0.01 11.65 -2.03
CA ILE A 100 -0.44 12.46 -3.19
C ILE A 100 0.21 13.85 -3.27
N ALA A 101 0.61 14.41 -2.11
CA ALA A 101 1.32 15.69 -2.06
C ALA A 101 2.70 15.64 -2.74
N ASN A 102 3.23 14.43 -2.97
CA ASN A 102 4.51 14.18 -3.60
C ASN A 102 4.34 13.59 -5.00
N CYS A 103 3.27 13.89 -5.73
CA CYS A 103 3.10 13.41 -7.11
C CYS A 103 4.39 13.52 -7.92
N TYR A 104 4.80 12.41 -8.55
CA TYR A 104 5.96 12.38 -9.42
C TYR A 104 5.51 12.48 -10.87
N ASP A 105 6.08 13.45 -11.59
CA ASP A 105 5.79 13.70 -13.00
C ASP A 105 6.95 13.23 -13.89
N GLN A 106 6.62 12.57 -15.00
CA GLN A 106 7.54 12.15 -16.05
C GLN A 106 6.86 12.36 -17.40
N ALA A 107 7.07 13.52 -18.00
CA ALA A 107 6.42 13.89 -19.27
C ALA A 107 6.75 12.95 -20.43
N ASP A 108 7.91 12.29 -20.41
CA ASP A 108 8.31 11.31 -21.43
C ASP A 108 7.68 9.91 -21.21
N GLY A 109 6.91 9.75 -20.13
CA GLY A 109 6.26 8.50 -19.76
C GLY A 109 7.13 7.53 -18.95
N LEU A 110 6.46 6.76 -18.10
CA LEU A 110 6.98 5.59 -17.41
C LEU A 110 6.47 4.33 -18.10
N GLN A 111 7.31 3.30 -18.17
CA GLN A 111 6.98 2.05 -18.90
C GLN A 111 6.95 0.82 -18.00
N SER A 112 7.74 0.80 -16.92
CA SER A 112 7.75 -0.33 -15.99
C SER A 112 7.97 0.10 -14.55
N TYR A 113 7.72 -0.83 -13.64
CA TYR A 113 7.89 -0.64 -12.20
C TYR A 113 8.22 -1.94 -11.50
N LYS A 114 8.74 -1.80 -10.29
CA LYS A 114 9.16 -2.90 -9.44
C LYS A 114 9.01 -2.53 -7.97
N ILE A 115 8.50 -3.46 -7.19
CA ILE A 115 8.39 -3.30 -5.74
C ILE A 115 9.56 -4.04 -5.10
N VAL A 116 10.38 -3.34 -4.32
CA VAL A 116 11.60 -3.92 -3.76
C VAL A 116 11.67 -3.73 -2.25
N PRO A 117 12.29 -4.66 -1.52
CA PRO A 117 12.71 -4.39 -0.15
C PRO A 117 13.74 -3.25 -0.14
N ILE A 118 13.59 -2.33 0.81
CA ILE A 118 14.62 -1.37 1.16
C ILE A 118 15.67 -2.17 1.92
N ASN A 119 16.88 -2.35 1.35
CA ASN A 119 17.95 -3.14 1.98
C ASN A 119 18.10 -2.79 3.48
N GLY A 120 17.71 -3.71 4.37
CA GLY A 120 17.74 -3.48 5.82
C GLY A 120 16.72 -4.26 6.65
N THR A 121 15.64 -4.78 6.05
CA THR A 121 14.63 -5.56 6.78
C THR A 121 14.30 -6.84 6.04
N SER A 122 15.11 -7.87 6.29
CA SER A 122 14.60 -9.24 6.27
C SER A 122 13.54 -9.32 7.38
N VAL A 123 12.30 -9.63 7.01
CA VAL A 123 11.30 -10.10 7.97
C VAL A 123 11.59 -11.57 8.27
#